data_AF-A0A522SMJ0-F1
#
_entry.id   AF-A0A522SMJ0-F1
#
_cell.length_a   1.000
_cell.length_b   1.000
_cell.length_c   1.000
_cell.angle_alpha   90.00
_cell.angle_beta   90.00
_cell.angle_gamma   90.00
#
_symmetry.space_group_name_H-M   'P 1'
#
loop_
_entity.id
_entity.type
_entity.pdbx_description
1 polymer ?
#
loop_
_entity_poly.entity_id
_entity_poly.type
_entity_poly.pdbx_seq_one_letter_code
_entity_poly.pdbx_strand_id
1 'polypeptide(L)'
;MKRLIITFVILCAVVIAGVGAFVWSGVYDIGADAHHTKPVYALMQALRERSIDHHAKDVVVPNLGDPQLILKGAGQYAAMCTGCHLAPGMAENEMRPGLYPLPPELAKFRPDPREAFWVIKHGVKMSAMPAWGASHDDATIWSMVAFLQKLPDMTPAQYKDIVAKAPQDHDMDEAGGHSHSHGGAADEDAHGAAAMEGMAATGQAGHSHDAADGDAHEHSAAPAVEAPLSMEGMKPGAAPTAEAVARTFQTALQHGDREAVLALLAPDVGVSEGGHTQTRDEYVAGHLGEDIAFLKAAKLTPVSLGSMPMGDTAMVGSESEIGATMKGKPVTLRSREMLKLRKDGDSWKIVSVQWQTTPTTGE
;
A
#
# COMPACT_ATOMS: atom_id res chain seq x y z
N MET A 1 -11.08 -4.05 -61.76
CA MET A 1 -10.86 -3.02 -60.71
C MET A 1 -12.09 -2.78 -59.84
N LYS A 2 -13.26 -2.32 -60.35
CA LYS A 2 -14.47 -2.08 -59.52
C LYS A 2 -14.90 -3.27 -58.64
N ARG A 3 -14.94 -4.49 -59.18
CA ARG A 3 -15.28 -5.71 -58.41
C ARG A 3 -14.29 -6.00 -57.29
N LEU A 4 -12.99 -5.82 -57.53
CA LEU A 4 -11.93 -6.01 -56.52
C LEU A 4 -12.03 -4.97 -55.39
N ILE A 5 -12.33 -3.71 -55.72
CA ILE A 5 -12.53 -2.64 -54.73
C ILE A 5 -13.75 -2.93 -53.86
N ILE A 6 -14.87 -3.33 -54.47
CA ILE A 6 -16.09 -3.69 -53.73
C ILE A 6 -15.83 -4.89 -52.80
N THR A 7 -15.17 -5.94 -53.29
CA THR A 7 -14.79 -7.09 -52.47
C THR A 7 -13.88 -6.69 -51.30
N PHE A 8 -12.89 -5.82 -51.53
CA PHE A 8 -12.01 -5.32 -50.48
C PHE A 8 -12.78 -4.51 -49.42
N VAL A 9 -13.67 -3.60 -49.84
CA VAL A 9 -14.50 -2.80 -48.93
C VAL A 9 -15.42 -3.68 -48.09
N ILE A 10 -16.07 -4.68 -48.69
CA ILE A 10 -16.92 -5.63 -47.97
C ILE A 10 -16.08 -6.43 -46.96
N LEU A 11 -14.89 -6.89 -47.35
CA LEU A 11 -14.01 -7.64 -46.46
C LEU A 11 -13.57 -6.78 -45.26
N CYS A 12 -13.18 -5.52 -45.49
CA CYS A 12 -12.88 -4.59 -44.41
C CYS A 12 -14.09 -4.35 -43.49
N ALA A 13 -15.29 -4.17 -44.06
CA ALA A 13 -16.50 -3.99 -43.27
C ALA A 13 -16.82 -5.21 -42.40
N VAL A 14 -16.66 -6.43 -42.94
CA VAL A 14 -16.83 -7.68 -42.18
C VAL A 14 -15.81 -7.80 -41.05
N VAL A 15 -14.54 -7.46 -41.30
CA VAL A 15 -13.50 -7.47 -40.26
C VAL A 15 -13.82 -6.45 -39.17
N ILE A 16 -14.19 -5.21 -39.53
CA ILE A 16 -14.55 -4.16 -38.57
C ILE A 16 -15.77 -4.58 -37.74
N ALA A 17 -16.81 -5.12 -38.39
CA ALA A 17 -17.99 -5.63 -37.69
C ALA A 17 -17.64 -6.79 -36.75
N GLY A 18 -16.75 -7.70 -37.17
CA GLY A 18 -16.26 -8.80 -36.34
C GLY A 18 -15.47 -8.33 -35.12
N VAL A 19 -14.56 -7.37 -35.29
CA VAL A 19 -13.83 -6.74 -34.16
C VAL A 19 -14.81 -6.02 -33.23
N GLY A 20 -15.77 -5.27 -33.78
CA GLY A 20 -16.79 -4.58 -33.00
C GLY A 20 -17.66 -5.54 -32.18
N ALA A 21 -18.09 -6.65 -32.79
CA ALA A 21 -18.84 -7.70 -32.10
C ALA A 21 -18.01 -8.38 -31.00
N PHE A 22 -16.72 -8.63 -31.25
CA PHE A 22 -15.82 -9.21 -30.26
C PHE A 22 -15.64 -8.28 -29.05
N VAL A 23 -15.34 -7.00 -29.27
CA VAL A 23 -15.23 -6.00 -28.20
C VAL A 23 -16.53 -5.88 -27.42
N TRP A 24 -17.67 -5.79 -28.12
CA TRP A 24 -18.98 -5.67 -27.48
C TRP A 24 -19.40 -6.92 -26.68
N SER A 25 -18.94 -8.11 -27.09
CA SER A 25 -19.30 -9.36 -26.43
C SER A 25 -18.74 -9.53 -25.02
N GLY A 26 -17.67 -8.80 -24.66
CA GLY A 26 -17.05 -8.90 -23.33
C GLY A 26 -16.36 -10.24 -23.03
N VAL A 27 -16.19 -11.12 -24.03
CA VAL A 27 -15.63 -12.46 -23.84
C VAL A 27 -14.12 -12.48 -23.58
N TYR A 28 -13.42 -11.38 -23.87
CA TYR A 28 -11.98 -11.27 -23.62
C TYR A 28 -11.75 -10.84 -22.18
N ASP A 29 -11.14 -11.73 -21.41
CA ASP A 29 -10.73 -11.43 -20.04
C ASP A 29 -9.57 -10.44 -20.02
N ILE A 30 -9.75 -9.33 -19.32
CA ILE A 30 -8.75 -8.26 -19.17
C ILE A 30 -8.06 -8.29 -17.80
N GLY A 31 -8.39 -9.27 -16.95
CA GLY A 31 -7.75 -9.49 -15.67
C GLY A 31 -6.24 -9.64 -15.80
N ALA A 32 -5.47 -9.08 -14.87
CA ALA A 32 -4.01 -9.20 -14.87
C ALA A 32 -3.55 -10.65 -14.61
N ASP A 33 -4.38 -11.45 -13.95
CA ASP A 33 -4.21 -12.88 -13.70
C ASP A 33 -4.53 -13.75 -14.93
N ALA A 34 -5.28 -13.21 -15.89
CA ALA A 34 -5.55 -13.86 -17.18
C ALA A 34 -4.41 -13.60 -18.18
N HIS A 35 -3.36 -14.41 -18.10
CA HIS A 35 -2.19 -14.23 -18.96
C HIS A 35 -2.48 -14.38 -20.45
N HIS A 36 -1.85 -13.54 -21.27
CA HIS A 36 -1.87 -13.69 -22.72
C HIS A 36 -1.38 -15.08 -23.13
N THR A 37 -1.92 -15.58 -24.25
CA THR A 37 -1.35 -16.76 -24.91
C THR A 37 0.11 -16.52 -25.27
N LYS A 38 0.95 -17.58 -25.25
CA LYS A 38 2.40 -17.47 -25.49
C LYS A 38 2.77 -16.66 -26.76
N PRO A 39 2.09 -16.83 -27.92
CA PRO A 39 2.41 -16.04 -29.11
C PRO A 39 2.07 -14.56 -28.96
N VAL A 40 0.94 -14.24 -28.33
CA VAL A 40 0.52 -12.86 -28.08
C VAL A 40 1.47 -12.19 -27.09
N TYR A 41 1.82 -12.89 -26.01
CA TYR A 41 2.82 -12.42 -25.05
C TYR A 41 4.17 -12.12 -25.72
N ALA A 42 4.68 -13.05 -26.54
CA ALA A 42 5.95 -12.86 -27.25
C ALA A 42 5.91 -11.66 -28.21
N LEU A 43 4.80 -11.47 -28.93
CA LEU A 43 4.62 -10.30 -29.80
C LEU A 43 4.61 -9.00 -29.00
N MET A 44 3.87 -8.95 -27.89
CA MET A 44 3.80 -7.77 -27.01
C MET A 44 5.13 -7.45 -26.36
N GLN A 45 5.86 -8.48 -25.91
CA GLN A 45 7.21 -8.34 -25.37
C GLN A 45 8.16 -7.76 -26.43
N ALA A 46 8.19 -8.33 -27.64
CA ALA A 46 9.05 -7.85 -28.72
C ALA A 46 8.70 -6.41 -29.16
N LEU A 47 7.40 -6.06 -29.18
CA LEU A 47 6.94 -4.70 -29.46
C LEU A 47 7.47 -3.72 -28.41
N ARG A 48 7.34 -4.07 -27.12
CA ARG A 48 7.82 -3.25 -26.00
C ARG A 48 9.33 -3.04 -26.07
N GLU A 49 10.11 -4.12 -26.17
CA GLU A 49 11.58 -4.05 -26.19
C GLU A 49 12.08 -3.21 -27.37
N ARG A 50 11.54 -3.40 -28.57
CA ARG A 50 11.91 -2.59 -29.75
C ARG A 50 11.51 -1.13 -29.63
N SER A 51 10.38 -0.84 -29.00
CA SER A 51 9.92 0.53 -28.76
C SER A 51 10.84 1.25 -27.78
N ILE A 52 11.23 0.58 -26.69
CA ILE A 52 12.16 1.13 -25.69
C ILE A 52 13.52 1.40 -26.36
N ASP A 53 14.10 0.43 -27.06
CA ASP A 53 15.37 0.61 -27.79
C ASP A 53 15.30 1.78 -28.77
N HIS A 54 14.19 1.91 -29.53
CA HIS A 54 14.04 3.01 -30.47
C HIS A 54 14.03 4.39 -29.79
N HIS A 55 13.27 4.55 -28.70
CA HIS A 55 13.13 5.85 -28.04
C HIS A 55 14.29 6.19 -27.08
N ALA A 56 15.03 5.18 -26.63
CA ALA A 56 16.20 5.37 -25.76
C ALA A 56 17.48 5.76 -26.53
N LYS A 57 17.49 5.66 -27.86
CA LYS A 57 18.69 5.89 -28.70
C LYS A 57 19.37 7.24 -28.50
N ASP A 58 18.57 8.30 -28.36
CA ASP A 58 19.08 9.67 -28.25
C ASP A 58 19.20 10.14 -26.80
N VAL A 59 19.00 9.24 -25.83
CA VAL A 59 19.17 9.56 -24.40
C VAL A 59 20.66 9.72 -24.10
N VAL A 60 21.05 10.92 -23.69
CA VAL A 60 22.42 11.24 -23.28
C VAL A 60 22.61 10.82 -21.83
N VAL A 61 23.54 9.90 -21.59
CA VAL A 61 23.83 9.38 -20.24
C VAL A 61 24.80 10.33 -19.53
N PRO A 62 24.42 10.93 -18.38
CA PRO A 62 25.33 11.76 -17.59
C PRO A 62 26.35 10.91 -16.82
N ASN A 63 27.23 11.54 -16.04
CA ASN A 63 28.13 10.80 -15.17
C ASN A 63 27.35 10.16 -14.00
N LEU A 64 27.16 8.84 -14.06
CA LEU A 64 26.45 8.07 -13.03
C LEU A 64 27.32 7.68 -11.82
N GLY A 65 28.60 8.05 -11.82
CA GLY A 65 29.55 7.71 -10.77
C GLY A 65 29.54 8.64 -9.55
N ASP A 66 28.72 9.69 -9.56
CA ASP A 66 28.62 10.64 -8.45
C ASP A 66 28.03 9.99 -7.19
N PRO A 67 28.78 9.95 -6.06
CA PRO A 67 28.29 9.38 -4.81
C PRO A 67 27.00 10.03 -4.28
N GLN A 68 26.81 11.34 -4.48
CA GLN A 68 25.59 12.03 -4.02
C GLN A 68 24.38 11.62 -4.86
N LEU A 69 24.58 11.47 -6.18
CA LEU A 69 23.54 11.01 -7.09
C LEU A 69 23.09 9.58 -6.76
N ILE A 70 24.06 8.69 -6.48
CA ILE A 70 23.81 7.31 -6.05
C ILE A 70 23.08 7.28 -4.70
N LEU A 71 23.48 8.13 -3.75
CA LEU A 71 22.87 8.20 -2.42
C LEU A 71 21.41 8.64 -2.49
N LYS A 72 21.08 9.67 -3.29
CA LYS A 72 19.69 10.07 -3.55
C LYS A 72 18.89 8.94 -4.18
N GLY A 73 19.46 8.29 -5.20
CA GLY A 73 18.82 7.18 -5.90
C GLY A 73 18.51 5.98 -5.00
N ALA A 74 19.31 5.75 -3.97
CA ALA A 74 19.06 4.69 -2.99
C ALA A 74 17.75 4.94 -2.21
N GLY A 75 17.52 6.17 -1.74
CA GLY A 75 16.29 6.55 -1.05
C GLY A 75 15.07 6.43 -1.96
N GLN A 76 15.18 6.96 -3.19
CA GLN A 76 14.13 6.91 -4.20
C GLN A 76 13.75 5.48 -4.60
N TYR A 77 14.77 4.63 -4.82
CA TYR A 77 14.54 3.22 -5.10
C TYR A 77 13.81 2.53 -3.95
N ALA A 78 14.25 2.78 -2.71
CA ALA A 78 13.63 2.22 -1.51
C ALA A 78 12.16 2.61 -1.41
N ALA A 79 11.85 3.89 -1.65
CA ALA A 79 10.50 4.44 -1.54
C ALA A 79 9.55 3.99 -2.66
N MET A 80 10.03 3.93 -3.91
CA MET A 80 9.15 3.83 -5.09
C MET A 80 9.29 2.54 -5.89
N CYS A 81 10.44 1.86 -5.83
CA CYS A 81 10.74 0.74 -6.72
C CYS A 81 10.67 -0.62 -6.02
N THR A 82 10.97 -0.69 -4.73
CA THR A 82 11.10 -1.96 -4.00
C THR A 82 9.81 -2.76 -3.90
N GLY A 83 8.65 -2.08 -3.89
CA GLY A 83 7.33 -2.72 -3.87
C GLY A 83 7.08 -3.61 -5.08
N CYS A 84 7.68 -3.31 -6.24
CA CYS A 84 7.53 -4.10 -7.45
C CYS A 84 8.80 -4.88 -7.82
N HIS A 85 9.99 -4.29 -7.64
CA HIS A 85 11.27 -4.81 -8.16
C HIS A 85 12.17 -5.50 -7.13
N LEU A 86 11.76 -5.49 -5.85
CA LEU A 86 12.49 -6.04 -4.70
C LEU A 86 13.83 -5.34 -4.41
N ALA A 87 14.24 -5.37 -3.15
CA ALA A 87 15.57 -4.92 -2.72
C ALA A 87 16.49 -6.15 -2.57
N PRO A 88 17.82 -5.96 -2.53
CA PRO A 88 18.76 -7.05 -2.32
C PRO A 88 18.41 -7.87 -1.08
N GLY A 89 18.22 -9.18 -1.28
CA GLY A 89 17.86 -10.12 -0.21
C GLY A 89 16.40 -10.07 0.25
N MET A 90 15.54 -9.26 -0.37
CA MET A 90 14.10 -9.39 -0.16
C MET A 90 13.59 -10.63 -0.89
N ALA A 91 12.81 -11.43 -0.18
CA ALA A 91 11.97 -12.44 -0.80
C ALA A 91 10.83 -11.75 -1.57
N GLU A 92 10.06 -12.55 -2.31
CA GLU A 92 8.82 -12.08 -2.95
C GLU A 92 7.91 -11.33 -1.95
N ASN A 93 7.09 -10.41 -2.46
CA ASN A 93 6.10 -9.67 -1.68
C ASN A 93 4.69 -10.00 -2.19
N GLU A 94 3.66 -9.53 -1.48
CA GLU A 94 2.26 -9.87 -1.79
C GLU A 94 1.75 -9.30 -3.11
N MET A 95 2.32 -8.17 -3.56
CA MET A 95 1.90 -7.51 -4.80
C MET A 95 2.42 -8.26 -6.02
N ARG A 96 3.69 -8.71 -6.00
CA ARG A 96 4.38 -9.25 -7.18
C ARG A 96 3.67 -10.40 -7.90
N PRO A 97 3.07 -11.40 -7.23
CA PRO A 97 2.33 -12.47 -7.90
C PRO A 97 1.16 -11.98 -8.76
N GLY A 98 0.55 -10.84 -8.43
CA GLY A 98 -0.54 -10.24 -9.20
C GLY A 98 -0.08 -9.26 -10.29
N LEU A 99 1.23 -8.97 -10.37
CA LEU A 99 1.76 -8.04 -11.37
C LEU A 99 1.97 -8.73 -12.70
N TYR A 100 1.31 -8.20 -13.73
CA TYR A 100 1.46 -8.67 -15.09
C TYR A 100 1.91 -7.55 -16.04
N PRO A 101 3.01 -7.75 -16.78
CA PRO A 101 3.96 -8.85 -16.62
C PRO A 101 4.73 -8.73 -15.30
N LEU A 102 5.30 -9.85 -14.86
CA LEU A 102 6.08 -9.90 -13.63
C LEU A 102 7.30 -8.97 -13.72
N PRO A 103 7.49 -8.01 -12.79
CA PRO A 103 8.62 -7.10 -12.82
C PRO A 103 9.94 -7.84 -12.57
N PRO A 104 11.01 -7.52 -13.32
CA PRO A 104 12.31 -8.13 -13.09
C PRO A 104 12.89 -7.69 -11.75
N GLU A 105 13.70 -8.55 -11.14
CA GLU A 105 14.43 -8.23 -9.91
C GLU A 105 15.68 -7.41 -10.25
N LEU A 106 15.63 -6.10 -10.00
CA LEU A 106 16.68 -5.17 -10.42
C LEU A 106 18.00 -5.36 -9.65
N ALA A 107 17.98 -6.07 -8.52
CA ALA A 107 19.18 -6.46 -7.80
C ALA A 107 19.97 -7.60 -8.48
N LYS A 108 19.46 -8.22 -9.55
CA LYS A 108 20.12 -9.37 -10.21
C LYS A 108 20.89 -9.01 -11.49
N PHE A 109 20.74 -7.81 -12.03
CA PHE A 109 21.38 -7.40 -13.27
C PHE A 109 21.50 -5.87 -13.37
N ARG A 110 22.40 -5.39 -14.25
CA ARG A 110 22.52 -3.97 -14.56
C ARG A 110 21.75 -3.67 -15.84
N PRO A 111 20.68 -2.85 -15.81
CA PRO A 111 20.00 -2.44 -17.03
C PRO A 111 20.86 -1.44 -17.83
N ASP A 112 20.65 -1.34 -19.14
CA ASP A 112 21.24 -0.27 -19.94
C ASP A 112 20.73 1.09 -19.42
N PRO A 113 21.62 2.06 -19.13
CA PRO A 113 21.20 3.33 -18.53
C PRO A 113 20.22 4.14 -19.37
N ARG A 114 20.31 4.08 -20.70
CA ARG A 114 19.41 4.84 -21.59
C ARG A 114 18.01 4.26 -21.53
N GLU A 115 17.91 2.94 -21.61
CA GLU A 115 16.63 2.23 -21.49
C GLU A 115 16.03 2.40 -20.10
N ALA A 116 16.85 2.26 -19.04
CA ALA A 116 16.40 2.44 -17.66
C ALA A 116 15.82 3.85 -17.44
N PHE A 117 16.53 4.89 -17.90
CA PHE A 117 16.03 6.25 -17.83
C PHE A 117 14.70 6.41 -18.55
N TRP A 118 14.60 5.93 -19.79
CA TRP A 118 13.38 6.05 -20.58
C TRP A 118 12.19 5.32 -19.93
N VAL A 119 12.41 4.08 -19.46
CA VAL A 119 11.40 3.26 -18.81
C VAL A 119 10.95 3.85 -17.48
N ILE A 120 11.86 4.38 -16.66
CA ILE A 120 11.48 5.02 -15.39
C ILE A 120 10.69 6.31 -15.68
N LYS A 121 11.13 7.11 -16.65
CA LYS A 121 10.46 8.36 -17.03
C LYS A 121 9.05 8.14 -17.56
N HIS A 122 8.85 7.15 -18.42
CA HIS A 122 7.61 6.96 -19.17
C HIS A 122 6.75 5.79 -18.71
N GLY A 123 7.26 4.96 -17.81
CA GLY A 123 6.61 3.73 -17.38
C GLY A 123 6.50 2.70 -18.50
N VAL A 124 5.63 1.72 -18.31
CA VAL A 124 5.33 0.72 -19.33
C VAL A 124 3.82 0.63 -19.50
N LYS A 125 3.35 0.92 -20.72
CA LYS A 125 1.92 0.90 -21.03
C LYS A 125 1.33 -0.50 -20.84
N MET A 126 0.10 -0.54 -20.31
CA MET A 126 -0.61 -1.79 -19.96
C MET A 126 0.18 -2.67 -18.97
N SER A 127 0.89 -2.04 -18.03
CA SER A 127 1.43 -2.69 -16.84
C SER A 127 1.24 -1.78 -15.63
N ALA A 128 1.61 -2.27 -14.45
CA ALA A 128 1.61 -1.47 -13.22
C ALA A 128 2.83 -0.51 -13.09
N MET A 129 3.71 -0.42 -14.10
CA MET A 129 4.89 0.46 -14.04
C MET A 129 4.50 1.90 -14.40
N PRO A 130 4.47 2.84 -13.44
CA PRO A 130 4.01 4.21 -13.68
C PRO A 130 5.06 5.05 -14.41
N ALA A 131 4.62 6.17 -14.98
CA ALA A 131 5.48 7.16 -15.65
C ALA A 131 5.97 8.22 -14.64
N TRP A 132 7.13 8.00 -14.04
CA TRP A 132 7.66 8.90 -12.99
C TRP A 132 8.02 10.30 -13.49
N GLY A 133 8.23 10.48 -14.79
CA GLY A 133 8.49 11.79 -15.39
C GLY A 133 7.32 12.77 -15.31
N ALA A 134 6.14 12.32 -14.86
CA ALA A 134 5.02 13.20 -14.53
C ALA A 134 5.17 13.89 -13.18
N SER A 135 5.89 13.28 -12.23
CA SER A 135 6.09 13.79 -10.86
C SER A 135 7.54 14.16 -10.53
N HIS A 136 8.51 13.70 -11.32
CA HIS A 136 9.93 13.90 -11.04
C HIS A 136 10.67 14.43 -12.28
N ASP A 137 11.67 15.26 -12.03
CA ASP A 137 12.55 15.78 -13.07
C ASP A 137 13.58 14.75 -13.55
N ASP A 138 14.27 15.08 -14.65
CA ASP A 138 15.25 14.19 -15.26
C ASP A 138 16.44 13.93 -14.32
N ALA A 139 16.83 14.90 -13.48
CA ALA A 139 17.93 14.75 -12.53
C ALA A 139 17.60 13.68 -11.47
N THR A 140 16.37 13.68 -10.97
CA THR A 140 15.84 12.67 -10.05
C THR A 140 15.75 11.29 -10.70
N ILE A 141 15.32 11.23 -11.96
CA ILE A 141 15.30 9.95 -12.68
C ILE A 141 16.72 9.41 -12.87
N TRP A 142 17.69 10.28 -13.15
CA TRP A 142 19.09 9.88 -13.26
C TRP A 142 19.69 9.41 -11.93
N SER A 143 19.25 9.89 -10.76
CA SER A 143 19.69 9.32 -9.48
C SER A 143 19.22 7.88 -9.30
N MET A 144 17.96 7.57 -9.64
CA MET A 144 17.48 6.20 -9.65
C MET A 144 18.33 5.32 -10.58
N VAL A 145 18.58 5.76 -11.82
CA VAL A 145 19.41 5.02 -12.79
C VAL A 145 20.84 4.81 -12.27
N ALA A 146 21.46 5.83 -11.69
CA ALA A 146 22.80 5.74 -11.12
C ALA A 146 22.87 4.69 -10.01
N PHE A 147 21.87 4.66 -9.14
CA PHE A 147 21.76 3.64 -8.10
C PHE A 147 21.58 2.24 -8.67
N LEU A 148 20.76 2.06 -9.71
CA LEU A 148 20.58 0.76 -10.39
C LEU A 148 21.89 0.19 -10.97
N GLN A 149 22.86 1.03 -11.31
CA GLN A 149 24.18 0.55 -11.77
C GLN A 149 25.03 -0.05 -10.65
N LYS A 150 24.75 0.31 -9.39
CA LYS A 150 25.46 -0.19 -8.20
C LYS A 150 24.72 -1.32 -7.50
N LEU A 151 23.38 -1.34 -7.62
CA LEU A 151 22.50 -2.25 -6.90
C LEU A 151 22.89 -3.73 -6.98
N PRO A 152 23.30 -4.30 -8.15
CA PRO A 152 23.60 -5.72 -8.23
C PRO A 152 24.85 -6.17 -7.47
N ASP A 153 25.73 -5.23 -7.08
CA ASP A 153 26.92 -5.53 -6.29
C ASP A 153 26.68 -5.39 -4.78
N MET A 154 25.49 -4.95 -4.38
CA MET A 154 25.20 -4.67 -2.97
C MET A 154 24.71 -5.91 -2.24
N THR A 155 25.32 -6.17 -1.08
CA THR A 155 24.74 -7.06 -0.09
C THR A 155 23.50 -6.43 0.56
N PRO A 156 22.60 -7.23 1.18
CA PRO A 156 21.44 -6.70 1.91
C PRO A 156 21.83 -5.71 3.02
N ALA A 157 22.98 -5.92 3.67
CA ALA A 157 23.50 -5.01 4.69
C ALA A 157 23.94 -3.66 4.09
N GLN A 158 24.72 -3.69 3.00
CA GLN A 158 25.14 -2.47 2.30
C GLN A 158 23.95 -1.67 1.76
N TYR A 159 22.93 -2.35 1.24
CA TYR A 159 21.69 -1.73 0.80
C TYR A 159 20.99 -0.99 1.95
N LYS A 160 20.80 -1.66 3.10
CA LYS A 160 20.19 -1.03 4.29
C LYS A 160 20.97 0.19 4.75
N ASP A 161 22.31 0.10 4.77
CA ASP A 161 23.18 1.19 5.22
C ASP A 161 23.13 2.42 4.30
N ILE A 162 23.06 2.23 2.97
CA ILE A 162 23.00 3.36 2.03
C ILE A 162 21.62 4.02 2.04
N VAL A 163 20.54 3.24 2.14
CA VAL A 163 19.17 3.77 2.25
C VAL A 163 18.98 4.57 3.53
N ALA A 164 19.51 4.07 4.66
CA ALA A 164 19.43 4.79 5.94
C ALA A 164 20.17 6.15 5.95
N LYS A 165 21.12 6.34 5.03
CA LYS A 165 21.88 7.58 4.86
C LYS A 165 21.32 8.50 3.78
N ALA A 166 20.31 8.03 3.02
CA ALA A 166 19.75 8.81 1.94
C ALA A 166 18.99 10.03 2.50
N PRO A 167 19.09 11.20 1.85
CA PRO A 167 18.30 12.36 2.25
C PRO A 167 16.80 12.06 2.10
N GLN A 168 15.97 12.70 2.93
CA GLN A 168 14.52 12.71 2.71
C GLN A 168 14.24 13.55 1.45
N ASP A 169 13.45 13.02 0.52
CA ASP A 169 13.09 13.75 -0.71
C ASP A 169 12.20 14.94 -0.34
N HIS A 170 12.73 16.16 -0.51
CA HIS A 170 12.00 17.42 -0.33
C HIS A 170 11.16 17.80 -1.55
N ASP A 171 11.20 17.01 -2.62
CA ASP A 171 10.50 17.27 -3.89
C ASP A 171 9.05 16.72 -3.90
N MET A 172 8.59 16.14 -2.78
CA MET A 172 7.22 15.63 -2.62
C MET A 172 6.25 16.63 -1.96
N ASP A 173 6.75 17.80 -1.52
CA ASP A 173 5.93 18.80 -0.82
C ASP A 173 5.27 19.84 -1.76
N GLU A 174 5.68 19.93 -3.04
CA GLU A 174 5.40 21.12 -3.88
C GLU A 174 4.88 20.83 -5.31
N ALA A 175 4.19 19.71 -5.55
CA ALA A 175 3.53 19.48 -6.83
C ALA A 175 2.17 18.76 -6.70
N GLY A 176 1.09 19.54 -6.64
CA GLY A 176 -0.21 19.09 -7.13
C GLY A 176 -1.39 19.13 -6.18
N GLY A 177 -1.68 20.30 -5.59
CA GLY A 177 -3.02 20.60 -5.09
C GLY A 177 -4.02 20.73 -6.24
N HIS A 178 -4.56 19.61 -6.72
CA HIS A 178 -5.69 19.58 -7.65
C HIS A 178 -6.78 18.66 -7.11
N SER A 179 -7.70 19.27 -6.37
CA SER A 179 -9.01 18.73 -6.02
C SER A 179 -9.81 18.45 -7.30
N HIS A 180 -9.92 17.18 -7.70
CA HIS A 180 -10.93 16.74 -8.65
C HIS A 180 -12.20 16.37 -7.89
N SER A 181 -13.09 17.34 -7.72
CA SER A 181 -14.48 17.09 -7.31
C SER A 181 -15.24 16.48 -8.48
N HIS A 182 -15.73 15.26 -8.29
CA HIS A 182 -16.71 14.63 -9.18
C HIS A 182 -17.87 14.04 -8.37
N GLY A 183 -19.09 14.43 -8.76
CA GLY A 183 -20.36 13.79 -8.41
C GLY A 183 -21.09 14.50 -7.27
N GLY A 184 -22.38 14.78 -7.33
CA GLY A 184 -23.44 14.39 -8.25
C GLY A 184 -24.78 14.91 -7.71
N ALA A 185 -25.76 15.02 -8.60
CA ALA A 185 -27.05 15.69 -8.39
C ALA A 185 -28.00 15.03 -7.36
N ALA A 186 -28.86 15.86 -6.75
CA ALA A 186 -30.33 15.72 -6.61
C ALA A 186 -30.83 16.92 -5.77
N ASP A 187 -31.47 17.91 -6.38
CA ASP A 187 -32.94 18.11 -6.52
C ASP A 187 -33.46 19.13 -5.50
N GLU A 188 -33.92 20.28 -6.00
CA GLU A 188 -35.31 20.78 -5.86
C GLU A 188 -35.39 22.30 -6.19
N ASP A 189 -36.17 22.56 -7.23
CA ASP A 189 -37.00 23.71 -7.61
C ASP A 189 -36.75 25.16 -7.11
N ALA A 190 -37.01 26.05 -8.10
CA ALA A 190 -37.76 27.31 -8.00
C ALA A 190 -37.01 28.65 -7.84
N HIS A 191 -36.99 29.36 -8.98
CA HIS A 191 -37.30 30.78 -9.20
C HIS A 191 -36.38 31.90 -8.65
N GLY A 192 -35.97 32.80 -9.56
CA GLY A 192 -35.93 34.24 -9.24
C GLY A 192 -34.77 35.02 -9.86
N ALA A 193 -35.14 35.89 -10.80
CA ALA A 193 -34.32 36.84 -11.56
C ALA A 193 -33.41 37.83 -10.77
N ALA A 194 -32.45 38.38 -11.53
CA ALA A 194 -31.85 39.73 -11.46
C ALA A 194 -30.87 40.03 -10.30
N ALA A 195 -29.91 40.96 -10.36
CA ALA A 195 -29.18 41.72 -11.38
C ALA A 195 -28.12 42.58 -10.63
N MET A 196 -26.98 42.83 -11.29
CA MET A 196 -26.13 44.05 -11.28
C MET A 196 -25.32 44.53 -10.05
N GLU A 197 -24.08 44.91 -10.39
CA GLU A 197 -23.17 45.98 -9.94
C GLU A 197 -23.02 46.39 -8.46
N GLY A 198 -21.75 46.57 -8.04
CA GLY A 198 -21.42 47.69 -7.15
C GLY A 198 -20.08 47.64 -6.37
N MET A 199 -19.13 48.45 -6.85
CA MET A 199 -18.22 49.31 -6.05
C MET A 199 -16.83 48.80 -5.61
N ALA A 200 -15.89 49.75 -5.73
CA ALA A 200 -14.45 49.62 -5.68
C ALA A 200 -13.79 50.08 -4.36
N ALA A 201 -12.62 49.49 -4.11
CA ALA A 201 -11.33 50.07 -3.66
C ALA A 201 -11.11 50.70 -2.26
N THR A 202 -9.85 50.44 -1.80
CA THR A 202 -9.05 51.06 -0.71
C THR A 202 -9.29 50.50 0.70
N GLY A 203 -8.32 50.20 1.58
CA GLY A 203 -6.85 50.26 1.57
C GLY A 203 -6.31 49.85 2.96
N GLN A 204 -5.10 49.27 2.98
CA GLN A 204 -4.07 49.16 4.05
C GLN A 204 -4.37 48.84 5.53
N ALA A 205 -3.74 47.73 5.94
CA ALA A 205 -2.88 47.49 7.12
C ALA A 205 -3.47 47.50 8.55
N GLY A 206 -3.29 46.36 9.24
CA GLY A 206 -3.41 46.23 10.70
C GLY A 206 -3.21 44.79 11.18
N HIS A 207 -2.15 44.54 11.94
CA HIS A 207 -1.81 43.28 12.61
C HIS A 207 -2.85 42.85 13.66
N SER A 208 -3.10 41.54 13.82
CA SER A 208 -2.78 40.75 15.03
C SER A 208 -3.53 39.40 15.10
N HIS A 209 -2.89 38.48 15.83
CA HIS A 209 -3.09 37.05 16.07
C HIS A 209 -4.48 36.52 16.48
N ASP A 210 -4.63 35.23 16.15
CA ASP A 210 -5.18 34.09 16.93
C ASP A 210 -6.47 33.39 16.47
N ALA A 211 -6.37 32.05 16.59
CA ALA A 211 -7.38 30.99 16.64
C ALA A 211 -7.86 30.30 15.34
N ALA A 212 -7.53 28.99 15.30
CA ALA A 212 -8.37 27.83 14.96
C ALA A 212 -9.00 27.72 13.55
N ASP A 213 -8.61 26.68 12.82
CA ASP A 213 -9.47 25.50 12.57
C ASP A 213 -8.71 24.46 11.75
N GLY A 214 -8.49 23.29 12.35
CA GLY A 214 -7.93 22.12 11.69
C GLY A 214 -9.04 21.13 11.40
N ASP A 215 -9.63 21.23 10.22
CA ASP A 215 -10.55 20.22 9.69
C ASP A 215 -9.73 19.04 9.14
N ALA A 216 -9.77 17.94 9.88
CA ALA A 216 -9.25 16.65 9.46
C ALA A 216 -10.28 15.96 8.56
N HIS A 217 -9.99 15.85 7.27
CA HIS A 217 -10.77 15.01 6.35
C HIS A 217 -10.23 13.58 6.36
N GLU A 218 -11.06 12.68 6.89
CA GLU A 218 -10.94 11.22 6.77
C GLU A 218 -11.02 10.78 5.31
N HIS A 219 -10.09 9.91 4.89
CA HIS A 219 -10.25 9.09 3.69
C HIS A 219 -10.16 7.60 4.07
N SER A 220 -11.31 6.95 4.01
CA SER A 220 -11.54 5.51 4.11
C SER A 220 -10.68 4.74 3.09
N ALA A 221 -9.75 3.92 3.56
CA ALA A 221 -9.06 2.91 2.75
C ALA A 221 -9.85 1.57 2.78
N ALA A 222 -9.79 0.84 1.66
CA ALA A 222 -10.20 -0.57 1.59
C ALA A 222 -8.98 -1.47 1.91
N PRO A 223 -9.20 -2.71 2.39
CA PRO A 223 -8.32 -3.36 3.35
C PRO A 223 -7.04 -3.87 2.70
N ALA A 224 -5.90 -3.53 3.31
CA ALA A 224 -4.63 -4.19 3.04
C ALA A 224 -4.76 -5.66 3.42
N VAL A 225 -4.42 -6.58 2.51
CA VAL A 225 -4.13 -7.95 2.96
C VAL A 225 -2.83 -7.84 3.74
N GLU A 226 -2.92 -8.22 5.01
CA GLU A 226 -1.92 -7.93 6.01
C GLU A 226 -0.96 -9.12 6.10
N ALA A 227 0.36 -8.88 6.03
CA ALA A 227 1.34 -9.94 6.17
C ALA A 227 1.11 -10.69 7.50
N PRO A 228 1.05 -12.03 7.50
CA PRO A 228 0.67 -12.78 8.68
C PRO A 228 1.59 -12.47 9.86
N LEU A 229 1.00 -12.06 10.99
CA LEU A 229 1.70 -11.80 12.24
C LEU A 229 2.62 -12.98 12.55
N SER A 230 3.92 -12.72 12.54
CA SER A 230 4.94 -13.73 12.79
C SER A 230 5.18 -13.88 14.28
N MET A 231 5.08 -15.12 14.74
CA MET A 231 5.40 -15.53 16.12
C MET A 231 6.85 -16.02 16.25
N GLU A 232 7.65 -15.88 15.19
CA GLU A 232 8.99 -16.46 15.12
C GLU A 232 9.91 -15.88 16.20
N GLY A 233 10.54 -16.77 16.97
CA GLY A 233 11.42 -16.38 18.08
C GLY A 233 10.71 -16.08 19.41
N MET A 234 9.37 -16.09 19.45
CA MET A 234 8.61 -16.02 20.70
C MET A 234 8.61 -17.36 21.42
N LYS A 235 8.76 -17.33 22.75
CA LYS A 235 8.78 -18.54 23.57
C LYS A 235 7.75 -18.43 24.69
N PRO A 236 6.95 -19.47 24.94
CA PRO A 236 6.05 -19.50 26.09
C PRO A 236 6.82 -19.26 27.39
N GLY A 237 6.33 -18.36 28.23
CA GLY A 237 6.90 -18.04 29.54
C GLY A 237 8.18 -17.19 29.51
N ALA A 238 8.57 -16.61 28.37
CA ALA A 238 9.76 -15.75 28.29
C ALA A 238 9.57 -14.40 29.01
N ALA A 239 8.33 -13.90 29.08
CA ALA A 239 7.90 -12.73 29.84
C ALA A 239 6.56 -13.02 30.54
N PRO A 240 6.56 -13.80 31.64
CA PRO A 240 5.35 -14.38 32.22
C PRO A 240 4.36 -13.33 32.77
N THR A 241 4.86 -12.19 33.26
CA THR A 241 4.01 -11.08 33.74
C THR A 241 3.39 -10.29 32.59
N ALA A 242 4.07 -10.16 31.45
CA ALA A 242 3.51 -9.55 30.24
C ALA A 242 2.45 -10.48 29.61
N GLU A 243 2.72 -11.79 29.57
CA GLU A 243 1.73 -12.79 29.13
C GLU A 243 0.48 -12.82 30.03
N ALA A 244 0.64 -12.59 31.34
CA ALA A 244 -0.50 -12.47 32.25
C ALA A 244 -1.38 -11.25 31.90
N VAL A 245 -0.76 -10.11 31.53
CA VAL A 245 -1.50 -8.93 31.07
C VAL A 245 -2.23 -9.21 29.75
N ALA A 246 -1.59 -9.87 28.78
CA ALA A 246 -2.24 -10.27 27.52
C ALA A 246 -3.48 -11.15 27.76
N ARG A 247 -3.37 -12.17 28.63
CA ARG A 247 -4.52 -13.01 29.02
C ARG A 247 -5.62 -12.24 29.73
N THR A 248 -5.25 -11.29 30.60
CA THR A 248 -6.22 -10.45 31.31
C THR A 248 -6.95 -9.54 30.33
N PHE A 249 -6.26 -8.98 29.34
CA PHE A 249 -6.84 -8.16 28.29
C PHE A 249 -7.86 -8.94 27.45
N GLN A 250 -7.52 -10.14 26.96
CA GLN A 250 -8.48 -10.99 26.25
C GLN A 250 -9.67 -11.39 27.10
N THR A 251 -9.45 -11.70 28.38
CA THR A 251 -10.52 -12.06 29.32
C THR A 251 -11.48 -10.88 29.54
N ALA A 252 -10.94 -9.67 29.68
CA ALA A 252 -11.73 -8.45 29.83
C ALA A 252 -12.58 -8.18 28.58
N LEU A 253 -12.02 -8.36 27.37
CA LEU A 253 -12.77 -8.27 26.12
C LEU A 253 -13.91 -9.29 26.04
N GLN A 254 -13.65 -10.57 26.37
CA GLN A 254 -14.67 -11.63 26.34
C GLN A 254 -15.79 -11.43 27.37
N HIS A 255 -15.48 -10.91 28.55
CA HIS A 255 -16.49 -10.59 29.57
C HIS A 255 -17.23 -9.27 29.30
N GLY A 256 -16.70 -8.45 28.39
CA GLY A 256 -17.19 -7.10 28.12
C GLY A 256 -16.92 -6.10 29.24
N ASP A 257 -15.83 -6.31 29.98
CA ASP A 257 -15.37 -5.39 31.02
C ASP A 257 -14.53 -4.27 30.40
N ARG A 258 -15.24 -3.24 29.93
CA ARG A 258 -14.64 -2.09 29.27
C ARG A 258 -13.65 -1.34 30.16
N GLU A 259 -13.93 -1.21 31.45
CA GLU A 259 -13.03 -0.52 32.39
C GLU A 259 -11.73 -1.30 32.57
N ALA A 260 -11.80 -2.61 32.71
CA ALA A 260 -10.61 -3.47 32.78
C ALA A 260 -9.79 -3.41 31.49
N VAL A 261 -10.43 -3.38 30.32
CA VAL A 261 -9.72 -3.18 29.03
C VAL A 261 -8.95 -1.86 29.04
N LEU A 262 -9.63 -0.75 29.35
CA LEU A 262 -9.03 0.59 29.37
C LEU A 262 -7.89 0.71 30.38
N ALA A 263 -7.98 0.01 31.52
CA ALA A 263 -6.94 0.00 32.54
C ALA A 263 -5.64 -0.67 32.06
N LEU A 264 -5.69 -1.57 31.08
CA LEU A 264 -4.51 -2.28 30.56
C LEU A 264 -3.85 -1.56 29.37
N LEU A 265 -4.61 -0.73 28.65
CA LEU A 265 -4.10 0.09 27.55
C LEU A 265 -3.28 1.26 28.08
N ALA A 266 -2.18 1.61 27.40
CA ALA A 266 -1.45 2.86 27.62
C ALA A 266 -2.20 4.05 26.98
N PRO A 267 -2.02 5.30 27.44
CA PRO A 267 -2.65 6.46 26.82
C PRO A 267 -2.26 6.64 25.35
N ASP A 268 -1.03 6.27 24.99
CA ASP A 268 -0.42 6.35 23.67
C ASP A 268 -0.56 5.06 22.84
N VAL A 269 -1.52 4.18 23.17
CA VAL A 269 -1.69 2.91 22.44
C VAL A 269 -2.15 3.15 20.99
N GLY A 270 -1.51 2.45 20.05
CA GLY A 270 -2.02 2.26 18.70
C GLY A 270 -2.70 0.89 18.56
N VAL A 271 -3.92 0.86 18.04
CA VAL A 271 -4.68 -0.37 17.77
C VAL A 271 -4.80 -0.55 16.27
N SER A 272 -4.27 -1.66 15.77
CA SER A 272 -4.19 -1.95 14.34
C SER A 272 -4.96 -3.22 13.99
N GLU A 273 -5.82 -3.17 12.98
CA GLU A 273 -6.50 -4.33 12.41
C GLU A 273 -6.80 -4.09 10.93
N GLY A 274 -6.51 -5.06 10.06
CA GLY A 274 -6.80 -4.97 8.62
C GLY A 274 -6.03 -3.87 7.91
N GLY A 275 -4.83 -3.53 8.43
CA GLY A 275 -3.98 -2.45 7.91
C GLY A 275 -4.39 -1.03 8.33
N HIS A 276 -5.45 -0.86 9.12
CA HIS A 276 -5.83 0.44 9.70
C HIS A 276 -5.29 0.55 11.12
N THR A 277 -4.64 1.67 11.45
CA THR A 277 -4.19 1.96 12.81
C THR A 277 -4.98 3.12 13.38
N GLN A 278 -5.53 2.93 14.57
CA GLN A 278 -6.30 3.91 15.31
C GLN A 278 -5.60 4.27 16.61
N THR A 279 -5.81 5.49 17.05
CA THR A 279 -5.44 5.96 18.38
C THR A 279 -6.33 5.33 19.45
N ARG A 280 -5.91 5.41 20.72
CA ARG A 280 -6.72 4.99 21.86
C ARG A 280 -8.12 5.61 21.84
N ASP A 281 -8.23 6.91 21.60
CA ASP A 281 -9.50 7.61 21.73
C ASP A 281 -10.47 7.22 20.60
N GLU A 282 -9.97 7.05 19.37
CA GLU A 282 -10.73 6.52 18.23
C GLU A 282 -11.20 5.09 18.50
N TYR A 283 -10.28 4.22 18.96
CA TYR A 283 -10.60 2.83 19.30
C TYR A 283 -11.69 2.74 20.39
N VAL A 284 -11.59 3.58 21.42
CA VAL A 284 -12.53 3.61 22.54
C VAL A 284 -13.88 4.15 22.10
N ALA A 285 -13.92 5.24 21.31
CA ALA A 285 -15.16 5.85 20.85
C ALA A 285 -15.90 4.98 19.82
N GLY A 286 -15.17 4.24 18.99
CA GLY A 286 -15.72 3.37 17.95
C GLY A 286 -15.61 1.87 18.29
N HIS A 287 -14.48 1.26 17.90
CA HIS A 287 -14.40 -0.19 17.69
C HIS A 287 -14.43 -1.05 18.97
N LEU A 288 -14.01 -0.52 20.13
CA LEU A 288 -13.97 -1.28 21.39
C LEU A 288 -15.34 -1.85 21.80
N GLY A 289 -16.43 -1.13 21.52
CA GLY A 289 -17.78 -1.62 21.80
C GLY A 289 -18.16 -2.82 20.92
N GLU A 290 -17.78 -2.77 19.64
CA GLU A 290 -18.04 -3.81 18.65
C GLU A 290 -17.21 -5.06 18.93
N ASP A 291 -15.93 -4.90 19.26
CA ASP A 291 -15.04 -6.02 19.63
C ASP A 291 -15.54 -6.77 20.86
N ILE A 292 -15.95 -6.03 21.90
CA ILE A 292 -16.54 -6.63 23.10
C ILE A 292 -17.81 -7.41 22.75
N ALA A 293 -18.70 -6.82 21.94
CA ALA A 293 -19.94 -7.47 21.55
C ALA A 293 -19.69 -8.75 20.73
N PHE A 294 -18.72 -8.70 19.81
CA PHE A 294 -18.31 -9.83 18.99
C PHE A 294 -17.69 -10.95 19.84
N LEU A 295 -16.67 -10.62 20.65
CA LEU A 295 -15.92 -11.61 21.43
C LEU A 295 -16.76 -12.23 22.56
N LYS A 296 -17.69 -11.48 23.15
CA LYS A 296 -18.62 -12.01 24.16
C LYS A 296 -19.58 -13.07 23.60
N ALA A 297 -19.95 -12.96 22.32
CA ALA A 297 -20.82 -13.93 21.65
C ALA A 297 -20.04 -15.10 21.03
N ALA A 298 -18.73 -14.98 20.91
CA ALA A 298 -17.88 -15.95 20.23
C ALA A 298 -17.31 -17.02 21.17
N LYS A 299 -17.05 -18.21 20.64
CA LYS A 299 -16.32 -19.26 21.36
C LYS A 299 -14.84 -19.20 21.01
N LEU A 300 -14.02 -18.68 21.91
CA LEU A 300 -12.57 -18.59 21.73
C LEU A 300 -11.87 -19.85 22.27
N THR A 301 -11.04 -20.48 21.44
CA THR A 301 -10.19 -21.60 21.80
C THR A 301 -8.72 -21.20 21.60
N PRO A 302 -7.94 -21.00 22.67
CA PRO A 302 -6.52 -20.65 22.54
C PRO A 302 -5.73 -21.76 21.84
N VAL A 303 -4.89 -21.37 20.88
CA VAL A 303 -4.01 -22.28 20.12
C VAL A 303 -2.57 -22.17 20.59
N SER A 304 -2.03 -20.96 20.64
CA SER A 304 -0.66 -20.72 21.11
C SER A 304 -0.50 -19.35 21.77
N LEU A 305 0.49 -19.24 22.64
CA LEU A 305 0.90 -17.99 23.28
C LEU A 305 2.42 -18.03 23.48
N GLY A 306 3.08 -16.95 23.12
CA GLY A 306 4.52 -16.79 23.33
C GLY A 306 4.88 -15.34 23.56
N SER A 307 6.06 -15.12 24.15
CA SER A 307 6.57 -13.78 24.37
C SER A 307 8.04 -13.65 24.00
N MET A 308 8.47 -12.41 23.78
CA MET A 308 9.84 -12.03 23.52
C MET A 308 10.16 -10.77 24.37
N PRO A 309 10.94 -10.91 25.46
CA PRO A 309 11.35 -9.76 26.26
C PRO A 309 12.36 -8.89 25.50
N MET A 310 12.20 -7.58 25.60
CA MET A 310 12.97 -6.55 24.90
C MET A 310 13.30 -5.39 25.87
N GLY A 311 14.03 -5.71 26.94
CA GLY A 311 14.38 -4.75 28.00
C GLY A 311 13.15 -4.33 28.82
N ASP A 312 12.78 -3.06 28.75
CA ASP A 312 11.57 -2.51 29.40
C ASP A 312 10.32 -2.63 28.54
N THR A 313 10.43 -3.28 27.39
CA THR A 313 9.31 -3.69 26.55
C THR A 313 9.25 -5.21 26.43
N ALA A 314 8.08 -5.74 26.09
CA ALA A 314 7.90 -7.14 25.73
C ALA A 314 6.93 -7.23 24.56
N MET A 315 7.21 -8.11 23.61
CA MET A 315 6.21 -8.54 22.65
C MET A 315 5.54 -9.80 23.18
N VAL A 316 4.22 -9.84 23.13
CA VAL A 316 3.42 -11.03 23.46
C VAL A 316 2.52 -11.28 22.28
N GLY A 317 2.64 -12.45 21.67
CA GLY A 317 1.74 -12.84 20.61
C GLY A 317 0.90 -14.04 21.00
N SER A 318 -0.32 -14.09 20.50
CA SER A 318 -1.24 -15.20 20.72
C SER A 318 -1.96 -15.58 19.43
N GLU A 319 -2.30 -16.86 19.32
CA GLU A 319 -3.16 -17.39 18.27
C GLU A 319 -4.34 -18.10 18.91
N SER A 320 -5.55 -17.83 18.42
CA SER A 320 -6.79 -18.44 18.91
C SER A 320 -7.71 -18.78 17.74
N GLU A 321 -8.48 -19.85 17.88
CA GLU A 321 -9.59 -20.16 16.98
C GLU A 321 -10.89 -19.58 17.55
N ILE A 322 -11.61 -18.85 16.71
CA ILE A 322 -12.87 -18.20 17.03
C ILE A 322 -13.98 -18.93 16.28
N GLY A 323 -14.84 -19.62 17.03
CA GLY A 323 -16.10 -20.14 16.50
C GLY A 323 -17.14 -19.03 16.49
N ALA A 324 -17.54 -18.60 15.29
CA ALA A 324 -18.54 -17.56 15.08
C ALA A 324 -19.65 -18.02 14.11
N THR A 325 -20.78 -17.30 14.09
CA THR A 325 -21.84 -17.53 13.09
C THR A 325 -21.93 -16.30 12.18
N MET A 326 -21.64 -16.47 10.89
CA MET A 326 -21.76 -15.41 9.89
C MET A 326 -22.83 -15.76 8.86
N LYS A 327 -23.78 -14.84 8.62
CA LYS A 327 -24.93 -15.05 7.70
C LYS A 327 -25.67 -16.37 7.94
N GLY A 328 -25.82 -16.77 9.21
CA GLY A 328 -26.52 -18.00 9.62
C GLY A 328 -25.75 -19.31 9.42
N LYS A 329 -24.47 -19.26 9.03
CA LYS A 329 -23.60 -20.43 8.89
C LYS A 329 -22.48 -20.40 9.93
N PRO A 330 -22.15 -21.53 10.58
CA PRO A 330 -21.00 -21.60 11.46
C PRO A 330 -19.72 -21.42 10.63
N VAL A 331 -18.83 -20.55 11.09
CA VAL A 331 -17.51 -20.32 10.52
C VAL A 331 -16.48 -20.39 11.63
N THR A 332 -15.34 -21.02 11.33
CA THR A 332 -14.16 -20.99 12.19
C THR A 332 -13.19 -19.97 11.61
N LEU A 333 -12.73 -19.06 12.47
CA LEU A 333 -11.72 -18.07 12.15
C LEU A 333 -10.47 -18.35 12.97
N ARG A 334 -9.31 -18.07 12.42
CA ARG A 334 -8.05 -18.03 13.14
C ARG A 334 -7.67 -16.58 13.37
N SER A 335 -7.62 -16.20 14.64
CA SER A 335 -7.23 -14.86 15.09
C SER A 335 -5.79 -14.91 15.60
N ARG A 336 -4.96 -14.00 15.09
CA ARG A 336 -3.62 -13.72 15.62
C ARG A 336 -3.62 -12.35 16.25
N GLU A 337 -3.02 -12.27 17.42
CA GLU A 337 -2.85 -11.04 18.17
C GLU A 337 -1.36 -10.84 18.44
N MET A 338 -0.90 -9.61 18.25
CA MET A 338 0.43 -9.16 18.64
C MET A 338 0.32 -7.94 19.53
N LEU A 339 0.77 -8.08 20.77
CA LEU A 339 0.81 -7.00 21.74
C LEU A 339 2.25 -6.55 21.96
N LYS A 340 2.47 -5.25 21.90
CA LYS A 340 3.67 -4.63 22.46
C LYS A 340 3.31 -4.04 23.82
N LEU A 341 4.02 -4.46 24.86
CA LEU A 341 3.85 -3.97 26.20
C LEU A 341 5.09 -3.18 26.63
N ARG A 342 4.87 -2.16 27.45
CA ARG A 342 5.91 -1.36 28.11
C ARG A 342 5.70 -1.44 29.63
N LYS A 343 6.79 -1.55 30.39
CA LYS A 343 6.69 -1.50 31.86
C LYS A 343 6.17 -0.15 32.32
N ASP A 344 5.31 -0.18 33.33
CA ASP A 344 4.75 0.96 34.03
C ASP A 344 4.78 0.63 35.54
N GLY A 345 5.87 1.05 36.20
CA GLY A 345 6.21 0.59 37.55
C GLY A 345 6.41 -0.93 37.60
N ASP A 346 5.70 -1.58 38.52
CA ASP A 346 5.69 -3.06 38.67
C ASP A 346 4.69 -3.75 37.73
N SER A 347 4.00 -2.99 36.86
CA SER A 347 2.97 -3.48 35.96
C SER A 347 3.37 -3.30 34.49
N TRP A 348 2.55 -3.83 33.58
CA TRP A 348 2.72 -3.64 32.13
C TRP A 348 1.51 -2.93 31.55
N LYS A 349 1.75 -2.03 30.59
CA LYS A 349 0.73 -1.39 29.78
C LYS A 349 0.90 -1.78 28.31
N ILE A 350 -0.21 -2.00 27.62
CA ILE A 350 -0.23 -2.31 26.20
C ILE A 350 -0.08 -0.98 25.43
N VAL A 351 0.99 -0.86 24.66
CA VAL A 351 1.31 0.33 23.85
C VAL A 351 1.06 0.09 22.35
N SER A 352 0.88 -1.15 21.94
CA SER A 352 0.36 -1.47 20.60
C SER A 352 -0.40 -2.79 20.63
N VAL A 353 -1.53 -2.81 19.94
CA VAL A 353 -2.33 -3.99 19.64
C VAL A 353 -2.33 -4.16 18.13
N GLN A 354 -2.04 -5.35 17.63
CA GLN A 354 -2.24 -5.68 16.23
C GLN A 354 -3.02 -6.98 16.13
N TRP A 355 -4.16 -6.96 15.45
CA TRP A 355 -5.01 -8.11 15.22
C TRP A 355 -5.08 -8.47 13.75
N GLN A 356 -5.09 -9.78 13.49
CA GLN A 356 -5.31 -10.32 12.16
C GLN A 356 -6.21 -11.54 12.25
N THR A 357 -7.32 -11.50 11.52
CA THR A 357 -8.27 -12.60 11.45
C THR A 357 -8.28 -13.20 10.06
N THR A 358 -8.09 -14.52 9.97
CA THR A 358 -8.12 -15.28 8.71
C THR A 358 -9.18 -16.38 8.78
N PRO A 359 -9.99 -16.58 7.73
CA PRO A 359 -10.86 -17.75 7.67
C PRO A 359 -10.04 -19.03 7.66
N THR A 360 -10.34 -19.99 8.53
CA THR A 360 -9.76 -21.33 8.37
C THR A 360 -10.57 -22.05 7.30
N THR A 361 -10.00 -22.26 6.12
CA THR A 361 -10.58 -23.19 5.13
C THR A 361 -10.61 -24.57 5.77
N GLY A 362 -11.81 -25.10 5.99
CA GLY A 362 -11.98 -26.50 6.38
C GLY A 362 -11.43 -27.41 5.29
N GLU A 363 -10.72 -28.46 5.70
CA GLU A 363 -10.36 -29.60 4.85
C GLU A 363 -11.55 -30.19 4.09
#